data_AF-A0A1Z5IQG2-F1
#
_entry.id   AF-A0A1Z5IQG2-F1
#
_cell.length_a   1.000
_cell.length_b   1.000
_cell.length_c   1.000
_cell.angle_alpha   90.00
_cell.angle_beta   90.00
_cell.angle_gamma   90.00
#
_symmetry.space_group_name_H-M   'P 1'
#
loop_
_entity.id
_entity.type
_entity.pdbx_description
1 polymer ?
#
loop_
_entity_poly.entity_id
_entity_poly.type
_entity_poly.pdbx_seq_one_letter_code
_entity_poly.pdbx_strand_id
1 'polypeptide(L)'
;MKKISLFSSLLAAGMLFGTGMSAMTSHVQVRAATEATVANQNGHSQKANSNKRSAVPKSSFKLSVTAENAEFDENTGTLTGFSQEWVDEHPEQIKDLLNGGQLVIPDEINGVPVKVIGEREVQYENEFGGILSEPGAFSRYALQRMIDENPNDDDDRRWGISAIIGGTNLTEVAMAGFSGNSIESLSMPSLEKVGDDAFAANQLNQINLPKVTEVGDFTFSSNHLNEITLPNVTQIGELAFAWNQLNKFSLPKVTQIGEKAFMHNKLDHIELTNTTQIGDYAFRDNKLTYIQLSEKVNLENGVFESQEISPNVTATKDGEVPFDAIKPELKIGEVDQIERITNIDILSPTDTITTVNNKIVGISGKNPIKLNTKVDLEMIPDSQGDYSIFSSQLTINPFEDNNGGEDNNGGEDNNGGDNNNNNNGSGGGNSGGSTGTETQPDNNTNGSDNNEVKPLPNPNKPAAAPHSVYALRGMRLHKNVSLTDPVRSYKKQARAKAANFRIEGVAYDQNGKKRYKVKGGYITASSKYVADSHFRSKKINRVRVISNKANSYKDLKLSKNQKVRSYKKGTKLNVKRIVNYGRTTRFELTNGRYISGNKQIFIMDQK
;
A
#
# COMPACT_ATOMS: atom_id res chain seq x y z
N MET A 1 29.28 -37.93 -28.97
CA MET A 1 28.74 -38.51 -27.71
C MET A 1 27.85 -37.46 -27.09
N LYS A 2 26.54 -37.74 -26.97
CA LYS A 2 25.55 -36.80 -26.45
C LYS A 2 25.68 -36.73 -24.92
N LYS A 3 25.93 -35.54 -24.36
CA LYS A 3 25.73 -35.27 -22.94
C LYS A 3 24.27 -34.86 -22.74
N ILE A 4 23.57 -35.61 -21.90
CA ILE A 4 22.20 -35.35 -21.47
C ILE A 4 22.30 -34.45 -20.24
N SER A 5 21.70 -33.25 -20.28
CA SER A 5 21.46 -32.43 -19.10
C SER A 5 20.27 -33.02 -18.35
N LEU A 6 20.49 -33.48 -17.12
CA LEU A 6 19.41 -33.81 -16.19
C LEU A 6 18.95 -32.52 -15.52
N PHE A 7 17.82 -31.99 -15.98
CA PHE A 7 16.96 -31.13 -15.16
C PHE A 7 16.37 -32.02 -14.06
N SER A 8 16.73 -31.80 -12.80
CA SER A 8 15.99 -32.37 -11.68
C SER A 8 14.88 -31.40 -11.26
N SER A 9 13.73 -31.58 -11.88
CA SER A 9 12.43 -31.27 -11.30
C SER A 9 12.21 -32.12 -10.05
N LEU A 10 11.81 -31.53 -8.93
CA LEU A 10 11.06 -32.24 -7.91
C LEU A 10 10.04 -31.32 -7.24
N LEU A 11 8.81 -31.46 -7.71
CA LEU A 11 7.59 -31.05 -7.04
C LEU A 11 6.99 -32.31 -6.39
N ALA A 12 6.64 -32.19 -5.11
CA ALA A 12 5.66 -32.98 -4.35
C ALA A 12 5.84 -34.51 -4.18
N ALA A 13 6.25 -34.91 -2.97
CA ALA A 13 5.59 -35.99 -2.19
C ALA A 13 6.17 -36.02 -0.76
N GLY A 14 5.34 -35.78 0.26
CA GLY A 14 5.74 -36.00 1.66
C GLY A 14 4.92 -35.27 2.72
N MET A 15 3.62 -35.53 2.84
CA MET A 15 2.99 -35.48 4.16
C MET A 15 3.31 -36.80 4.86
N LEU A 16 4.01 -36.76 6.00
CA LEU A 16 3.70 -37.43 7.28
C LEU A 16 4.94 -37.50 8.18
N PHE A 17 4.72 -37.12 9.44
CA PHE A 17 5.52 -37.30 10.66
C PHE A 17 6.77 -36.43 10.86
N GLY A 18 6.64 -35.56 11.86
CA GLY A 18 7.77 -34.91 12.50
C GLY A 18 8.67 -35.90 13.23
N THR A 19 9.96 -35.60 13.19
CA THR A 19 10.89 -35.63 14.31
C THR A 19 12.01 -34.69 13.93
N GLY A 20 12.33 -33.75 14.82
CA GLY A 20 13.39 -32.78 14.61
C GLY A 20 14.74 -33.46 14.33
N MET A 21 15.42 -32.95 13.31
CA MET A 21 16.87 -32.94 13.23
C MET A 21 17.27 -31.60 12.65
N SER A 22 17.72 -30.71 13.51
CA SER A 22 18.43 -29.49 13.13
C SER A 22 19.65 -29.86 12.30
N ALA A 23 19.59 -29.60 10.99
CA ALA A 23 20.81 -29.39 10.23
C ALA A 23 21.31 -27.99 10.58
N MET A 24 22.31 -27.91 11.47
CA MET A 24 23.11 -26.71 11.64
C MET A 24 23.90 -26.48 10.34
N THR A 25 23.30 -25.80 9.37
CA THR A 25 24.08 -25.00 8.44
C THR A 25 24.33 -23.67 9.15
N SER A 26 25.56 -23.50 9.62
CA SER A 26 26.09 -22.22 10.10
C SER A 26 26.15 -21.25 8.93
N HIS A 27 24.99 -20.73 8.52
CA HIS A 27 24.94 -19.60 7.63
C HIS A 27 25.51 -18.41 8.40
N VAL A 28 26.32 -17.62 7.71
CA VAL A 28 26.67 -16.27 8.12
C VAL A 28 25.35 -15.50 8.10
N GLN A 29 24.58 -15.67 9.16
CA GLN A 29 23.39 -14.94 9.52
C GLN A 29 23.92 -13.55 9.85
N VAL A 30 24.18 -12.78 8.79
CA VAL A 30 24.79 -11.46 8.87
C VAL A 30 24.02 -10.69 9.92
N ARG A 31 24.76 -10.14 10.88
CA ARG A 31 24.32 -9.50 12.13
C ARG A 31 23.16 -8.48 12.02
N ALA A 32 22.76 -8.10 10.81
CA ALA A 32 21.55 -7.32 10.53
C ALA A 32 20.26 -7.97 11.08
N ALA A 33 20.14 -9.30 11.06
CA ALA A 33 19.03 -10.00 11.70
C ALA A 33 19.22 -10.08 13.23
N THR A 34 20.46 -10.23 13.69
CA THR A 34 20.81 -10.38 15.11
C THR A 34 20.51 -9.10 15.91
N GLU A 35 20.74 -7.91 15.34
CA GLU A 35 20.38 -6.63 15.97
C GLU A 35 18.86 -6.45 16.15
N ALA A 36 18.05 -6.96 15.22
CA ALA A 36 16.58 -6.94 15.34
C ALA A 36 16.08 -7.94 16.41
N THR A 37 16.71 -9.12 16.54
CA THR A 37 16.33 -10.14 17.53
C THR A 37 16.81 -9.85 18.96
N VAL A 38 17.95 -9.19 19.16
CA VAL A 38 18.47 -8.92 20.53
C VAL A 38 17.69 -7.80 21.23
N ALA A 39 16.98 -6.95 20.48
CA ALA A 39 16.26 -5.81 21.04
C ALA A 39 14.92 -6.13 21.74
N ASN A 40 14.37 -7.35 21.66
CA ASN A 40 12.97 -7.56 22.09
C ASN A 40 12.64 -8.86 22.86
N GLN A 41 13.63 -9.59 23.38
CA GLN A 41 13.37 -10.78 24.22
C GLN A 41 13.41 -10.56 25.74
N ASN A 42 13.69 -9.34 26.23
CA ASN A 42 13.59 -9.06 27.66
C ASN A 42 12.63 -7.89 27.88
N GLY A 43 11.46 -8.20 28.43
CA GLY A 43 10.55 -7.22 29.01
C GLY A 43 11.19 -6.52 30.19
N HIS A 44 12.07 -5.56 29.93
CA HIS A 44 12.53 -4.51 30.83
C HIS A 44 12.72 -3.26 29.99
N SER A 45 11.96 -2.22 30.31
CA SER A 45 12.11 -0.89 29.74
C SER A 45 13.52 -0.36 30.02
N GLN A 46 14.43 -0.53 29.07
CA GLN A 46 15.61 0.32 28.98
C GLN A 46 15.45 1.17 27.73
N LYS A 47 15.52 2.50 27.91
CA LYS A 47 15.66 3.48 26.84
C LYS A 47 16.97 3.18 26.11
N ALA A 48 16.95 2.24 25.17
CA ALA A 48 18.01 2.09 24.19
C ALA A 48 17.91 3.30 23.27
N ASN A 49 18.98 4.10 23.28
CA ASN A 49 19.16 5.24 22.43
C ASN A 49 19.03 4.74 20.98
N SER A 50 17.93 5.07 20.32
CA SER A 50 17.78 4.81 18.89
C SER A 50 18.88 5.59 18.19
N ASN A 51 20.00 4.94 17.85
CA ASN A 51 20.98 5.50 16.93
C ASN A 51 20.24 5.71 15.62
N LYS A 52 19.77 6.95 15.43
CA LYS A 52 19.31 7.43 14.14
C LYS A 52 20.50 7.23 13.21
N ARG A 53 20.45 6.24 12.33
CA ARG A 53 21.25 6.28 11.11
C ARG A 53 21.07 7.69 10.54
N SER A 54 22.16 8.43 10.46
CA SER A 54 22.14 9.75 9.84
C SER A 54 21.59 9.59 8.43
N ALA A 55 20.75 10.54 7.99
CA ALA A 55 20.14 10.47 6.66
C ALA A 55 21.23 10.19 5.60
N VAL A 56 20.97 9.23 4.71
CA VAL A 56 21.88 8.89 3.61
C VAL A 56 22.31 10.19 2.92
N PRO A 57 23.61 10.50 2.82
CA PRO A 57 24.09 11.68 2.15
C PRO A 57 23.56 11.66 0.74
N LYS A 58 23.09 12.82 0.29
CA LYS A 58 22.72 13.01 -1.10
C LYS A 58 24.01 13.12 -1.92
N SER A 59 24.68 12.00 -2.15
CA SER A 59 25.78 11.90 -3.09
C SER A 59 25.22 11.93 -4.52
N SER A 60 25.79 12.77 -5.37
CA SER A 60 25.51 12.77 -6.81
C SER A 60 26.45 11.84 -7.59
N PHE A 61 27.33 11.11 -6.88
CA PHE A 61 28.27 10.18 -7.51
C PHE A 61 27.51 9.06 -8.21
N LYS A 62 27.96 8.74 -9.43
CA LYS A 62 27.42 7.67 -10.26
C LYS A 62 28.57 6.82 -10.76
N LEU A 63 28.51 5.53 -10.48
CA LEU A 63 29.43 4.56 -11.05
C LEU A 63 28.67 3.73 -12.10
N SER A 64 29.11 3.82 -13.35
CA SER A 64 28.52 3.03 -14.44
C SER A 64 29.30 1.74 -14.63
N VAL A 65 28.58 0.62 -14.70
CA VAL A 65 29.14 -0.68 -15.07
C VAL A 65 29.51 -0.64 -16.56
N THR A 66 30.72 -1.09 -16.89
CA THR A 66 31.25 -1.19 -18.24
C THR A 66 32.01 -2.51 -18.41
N ALA A 67 32.38 -2.86 -19.65
CA ALA A 67 33.24 -4.02 -19.90
C ALA A 67 34.65 -3.86 -19.29
N GLU A 68 35.07 -2.63 -18.96
CA GLU A 68 36.40 -2.35 -18.42
C GLU A 68 36.47 -2.56 -16.91
N ASN A 69 35.37 -2.36 -16.19
CA ASN A 69 35.35 -2.38 -14.73
C ASN A 69 34.65 -3.58 -14.11
N ALA A 70 33.99 -4.43 -14.90
CA ALA A 70 33.11 -5.46 -14.40
C ALA A 70 33.38 -6.85 -14.96
N GLU A 71 33.06 -7.85 -14.14
CA GLU A 71 33.05 -9.25 -14.53
C GLU A 71 31.70 -9.58 -15.17
N PHE A 72 31.71 -9.81 -16.49
CA PHE A 72 30.52 -10.03 -17.30
C PHE A 72 30.70 -11.23 -18.24
N ASP A 73 29.84 -12.25 -18.08
CA ASP A 73 29.79 -13.39 -18.99
C ASP A 73 28.89 -13.06 -20.19
N GLU A 74 29.52 -12.82 -21.34
CA GLU A 74 28.86 -12.49 -22.61
C GLU A 74 27.98 -13.65 -23.14
N ASN A 75 28.19 -14.90 -22.71
CA ASN A 75 27.38 -16.04 -23.17
C ASN A 75 26.02 -16.09 -22.47
N THR A 76 25.98 -15.71 -21.20
CA THR A 76 24.77 -15.79 -20.36
C THR A 76 24.12 -14.41 -20.16
N GLY A 77 24.88 -13.33 -20.32
CA GLY A 77 24.48 -11.98 -19.91
C GLY A 77 24.53 -11.80 -18.39
N THR A 78 25.40 -12.55 -17.69
CA THR A 78 25.54 -12.51 -16.23
C THR A 78 26.61 -11.50 -15.82
N LEU A 79 26.25 -10.60 -14.91
CA LEU A 79 27.13 -9.63 -14.26
C LEU A 79 27.39 -10.06 -12.81
N THR A 80 28.64 -10.36 -12.45
CA THR A 80 29.04 -10.91 -11.12
C THR A 80 29.71 -9.89 -10.21
N GLY A 81 29.84 -8.63 -10.66
CA GLY A 81 30.36 -7.52 -9.85
C GLY A 81 31.42 -6.72 -10.60
N PHE A 82 32.16 -5.89 -9.86
CA PHE A 82 33.37 -5.23 -10.37
C PHE A 82 34.54 -6.22 -10.39
N SER A 83 35.46 -6.10 -11.34
CA SER A 83 36.68 -6.92 -11.36
C SER A 83 37.64 -6.48 -10.27
N GLN A 84 38.34 -7.42 -9.64
CA GLN A 84 39.29 -7.08 -8.58
C GLN A 84 40.45 -6.23 -9.11
N GLU A 85 40.97 -6.53 -10.31
CA GLU A 85 42.02 -5.74 -10.97
C GLU A 85 41.63 -4.27 -11.12
N TRP A 86 40.38 -4.00 -11.55
CA TRP A 86 39.92 -2.62 -11.69
C TRP A 86 39.75 -1.92 -10.34
N VAL A 87 39.25 -2.64 -9.31
CA VAL A 87 39.08 -2.08 -7.97
C VAL A 87 40.42 -1.77 -7.30
N ASP A 88 41.44 -2.60 -7.50
CA ASP A 88 42.80 -2.37 -6.96
C ASP A 88 43.38 -1.06 -7.52
N GLU A 89 43.08 -0.72 -8.78
CA GLU A 89 43.48 0.54 -9.41
C GLU A 89 42.58 1.73 -9.05
N HIS A 90 41.30 1.50 -8.75
CA HIS A 90 40.28 2.53 -8.54
C HIS A 90 39.49 2.40 -7.22
N PRO A 91 40.12 2.17 -6.05
CA PRO A 91 39.41 1.84 -4.81
C PRO A 91 38.52 2.98 -4.32
N GLU A 92 38.88 4.23 -4.61
CA GLU A 92 38.08 5.41 -4.24
C GLU A 92 36.71 5.44 -4.92
N GLN A 93 36.54 4.85 -6.11
CA GLN A 93 35.22 4.79 -6.76
C GLN A 93 34.26 3.84 -6.03
N ILE A 94 34.77 2.73 -5.49
CA ILE A 94 33.98 1.81 -4.66
C ILE A 94 33.67 2.47 -3.31
N LYS A 95 34.62 3.20 -2.72
CA LYS A 95 34.37 4.00 -1.50
C LYS A 95 33.29 5.05 -1.71
N ASP A 96 33.34 5.81 -2.81
CA ASP A 96 32.32 6.79 -3.16
C ASP A 96 30.96 6.15 -3.43
N LEU A 97 30.94 4.96 -4.05
CA LEU A 97 29.72 4.17 -4.20
C LEU A 97 29.14 3.76 -2.84
N LEU A 98 29.97 3.24 -1.93
CA LEU A 98 29.60 2.85 -0.57
C LEU A 98 29.24 4.04 0.33
N ASN A 99 29.64 5.26 -0.02
CA ASN A 99 29.28 6.50 0.67
C ASN A 99 27.95 7.10 0.16
N GLY A 100 27.02 6.26 -0.33
CA GLY A 100 25.72 6.68 -0.82
C GLY A 100 25.68 7.00 -2.32
N GLY A 101 26.64 6.53 -3.10
CA GLY A 101 26.65 6.70 -4.56
C GLY A 101 25.56 5.87 -5.27
N GLN A 102 25.39 6.13 -6.56
CA GLN A 102 24.39 5.46 -7.41
C GLN A 102 25.09 4.50 -8.39
N LEU A 103 24.58 3.28 -8.49
CA LEU A 103 25.04 2.29 -9.46
C LEU A 103 24.24 2.42 -10.75
N VAL A 104 24.91 2.55 -11.89
CA VAL A 104 24.28 2.54 -13.22
C VAL A 104 24.57 1.19 -13.89
N ILE A 105 23.53 0.38 -14.05
CA ILE A 105 23.59 -0.91 -14.74
C ILE A 105 23.06 -0.69 -16.15
N PRO A 106 23.89 -0.76 -17.20
CA PRO A 106 23.43 -0.59 -18.56
C PRO A 106 22.55 -1.77 -18.97
N ASP A 107 21.68 -1.56 -19.96
CA ASP A 107 20.84 -2.63 -20.51
C ASP A 107 21.65 -3.64 -21.35
N GLU A 108 22.84 -3.23 -21.83
CA GLU A 108 23.77 -4.03 -22.62
C GLU A 108 25.22 -3.66 -22.29
N ILE A 109 26.13 -4.65 -22.35
CA ILE A 109 27.59 -4.47 -22.31
C ILE A 109 28.13 -5.14 -23.59
N ASN A 110 28.94 -4.42 -24.38
CA ASN A 110 29.46 -4.89 -25.68
C ASN A 110 28.37 -5.39 -26.66
N GLY A 111 27.15 -4.84 -26.59
CA GLY A 111 26.00 -5.28 -27.40
C GLY A 111 25.34 -6.57 -26.93
N VAL A 112 25.76 -7.13 -25.78
CA VAL A 112 25.14 -8.27 -25.13
C VAL A 112 24.22 -7.77 -24.00
N PRO A 113 22.95 -8.18 -23.96
CA PRO A 113 22.04 -7.77 -22.88
C PRO A 113 22.50 -8.23 -21.50
N VAL A 114 22.44 -7.31 -20.52
CA VAL A 114 22.64 -7.63 -19.10
C VAL A 114 21.33 -8.20 -18.56
N LYS A 115 21.32 -9.50 -18.27
CA LYS A 115 20.11 -10.27 -17.89
C LYS A 115 20.12 -10.71 -16.44
N VAL A 116 21.29 -11.03 -15.91
CA VAL A 116 21.41 -11.65 -14.59
C VAL A 116 22.40 -10.86 -13.76
N ILE A 117 22.01 -10.51 -12.53
CA ILE A 117 22.96 -10.17 -11.48
C ILE A 117 23.29 -11.47 -10.77
N GLY A 118 24.48 -12.00 -11.02
CA GLY A 118 24.91 -13.32 -10.56
C GLY A 118 25.51 -13.31 -9.16
N GLU A 119 25.80 -14.52 -8.68
CA GLU A 119 26.71 -14.72 -7.56
C GLU A 119 28.15 -14.55 -8.06
N ARG A 120 29.01 -14.05 -7.17
CA ARG A 120 30.45 -14.10 -7.41
C ARG A 120 30.91 -15.52 -7.01
N GLU A 121 31.85 -16.10 -7.76
CA GLU A 121 32.51 -17.37 -7.41
C GLU A 121 33.97 -17.09 -6.98
N VAL A 122 34.19 -17.11 -5.68
CA VAL A 122 35.42 -17.03 -4.90
C VAL A 122 35.28 -17.97 -3.70
N GLN A 123 35.79 -19.18 -3.87
CA GLN A 123 35.94 -20.14 -2.77
C GLN A 123 36.86 -19.54 -1.69
N TYR A 124 36.29 -19.21 -0.52
CA TYR A 124 37.07 -18.94 0.68
C TYR A 124 36.89 -20.10 1.66
N GLU A 125 37.98 -20.79 1.96
CA GLU A 125 38.07 -21.57 3.21
C GLU A 125 38.15 -20.57 4.37
N ASN A 126 37.17 -20.60 5.27
CA ASN A 126 37.35 -19.91 6.54
C ASN A 126 38.45 -20.61 7.36
N GLU A 127 38.93 -19.99 8.44
CA GLU A 127 39.97 -20.57 9.33
C GLU A 127 39.58 -21.94 9.95
N PHE A 128 38.32 -22.36 9.77
CA PHE A 128 37.74 -23.60 10.25
C PHE A 128 37.35 -24.58 9.11
N GLY A 129 37.77 -24.33 7.86
CA GLY A 129 37.50 -25.19 6.70
C GLY A 129 36.05 -25.20 6.20
N GLY A 130 35.23 -24.23 6.62
CA GLY A 130 33.88 -24.02 6.11
C GLY A 130 33.85 -23.11 4.89
N ILE A 131 33.11 -23.53 3.86
CA ILE A 131 32.79 -22.70 2.69
C ILE A 131 31.72 -21.69 3.14
N LEU A 132 32.05 -20.39 3.10
CA LEU A 132 31.06 -19.34 3.31
C LEU A 132 30.33 -19.09 1.98
N SER A 133 28.99 -19.11 1.99
CA SER A 133 28.18 -18.70 0.83
C SER A 133 28.52 -17.26 0.46
N GLU A 134 28.78 -17.02 -0.81
CA GLU A 134 29.39 -15.78 -1.26
C GLU A 134 28.44 -14.59 -1.25
N PRO A 135 28.98 -13.39 -1.02
CA PRO A 135 28.18 -12.18 -1.04
C PRO A 135 27.75 -11.88 -2.48
N GLY A 136 26.46 -11.60 -2.69
CA GLY A 136 25.93 -11.28 -4.01
C GLY A 136 26.66 -10.08 -4.65
N ALA A 137 26.67 -10.04 -5.98
CA ALA A 137 27.54 -9.19 -6.82
C ALA A 137 27.71 -7.73 -6.36
N PHE A 138 26.64 -7.09 -5.87
CA PHE A 138 26.62 -5.71 -5.42
C PHE A 138 26.11 -5.54 -3.99
N SER A 139 26.20 -6.60 -3.17
CA SER A 139 25.95 -6.48 -1.74
C SER A 139 26.96 -5.51 -1.10
N ARG A 140 26.54 -4.81 -0.04
CA ARG A 140 27.45 -3.92 0.70
C ARG A 140 28.68 -4.67 1.20
N TYR A 141 28.48 -5.91 1.66
CA TYR A 141 29.55 -6.77 2.14
C TYR A 141 30.57 -7.11 1.03
N ALA A 142 30.10 -7.51 -0.17
CA ALA A 142 30.99 -7.78 -1.31
C ALA A 142 31.87 -6.56 -1.62
N LEU A 143 31.24 -5.39 -1.75
CA LEU A 143 31.95 -4.15 -2.12
C LEU A 143 32.95 -3.69 -1.05
N GLN A 144 32.65 -3.85 0.25
CA GLN A 144 33.58 -3.53 1.33
C GLN A 144 34.82 -4.44 1.31
N ARG A 145 34.61 -5.74 1.04
CA ARG A 145 35.72 -6.69 0.93
C ARG A 145 36.65 -6.38 -0.24
N MET A 146 36.12 -5.89 -1.36
CA MET A 146 36.95 -5.56 -2.52
C MET A 146 37.98 -4.46 -2.26
N ILE A 147 37.78 -3.64 -1.24
CA ILE A 147 38.67 -2.54 -0.85
C ILE A 147 39.41 -2.81 0.47
N ASP A 148 39.51 -4.08 0.87
CA ASP A 148 40.17 -4.56 2.10
C ASP A 148 39.66 -3.91 3.40
N GLU A 149 38.42 -3.42 3.40
CA GLU A 149 37.80 -2.90 4.59
C GLU A 149 37.15 -4.02 5.37
N ASN A 150 37.34 -4.02 6.69
CA ASN A 150 36.68 -4.99 7.56
C ASN A 150 35.17 -4.83 7.44
N PRO A 151 34.45 -5.81 6.85
CA PRO A 151 33.01 -5.67 6.63
C PRO A 151 32.20 -5.78 7.94
N ASN A 152 32.87 -6.16 9.03
CA ASN A 152 32.31 -6.19 10.39
C ASN A 152 32.70 -4.95 11.21
N ASP A 153 33.37 -3.96 10.62
CA ASP A 153 33.62 -2.70 11.29
C ASP A 153 32.29 -1.93 11.36
N ASP A 154 31.75 -1.77 12.57
CA ASP A 154 30.52 -1.03 12.87
C ASP A 154 30.68 0.50 12.66
N ASP A 155 31.67 0.94 11.87
CA ASP A 155 31.78 2.34 11.48
C ASP A 155 30.57 2.71 10.61
N ASP A 156 29.57 3.28 11.30
CA ASP A 156 28.24 3.75 10.91
C ASP A 156 28.23 4.77 9.74
N ARG A 157 29.33 4.88 9.00
CA ARG A 157 29.62 5.87 7.96
C ARG A 157 29.38 5.39 6.53
N ARG A 158 29.12 4.09 6.29
CA ARG A 158 28.91 3.58 4.92
C ARG A 158 27.47 3.18 4.70
N TRP A 159 26.76 4.05 4.00
CA TRP A 159 25.36 3.88 3.62
C TRP A 159 25.17 2.77 2.56
N GLY A 160 26.19 2.42 1.79
CA GLY A 160 26.08 1.51 0.64
C GLY A 160 25.53 2.23 -0.60
N ILE A 161 25.13 1.45 -1.61
CA ILE A 161 24.49 1.98 -2.84
C ILE A 161 23.16 2.65 -2.45
N SER A 162 22.92 3.88 -2.90
CA SER A 162 21.68 4.61 -2.61
C SER A 162 20.60 4.44 -3.69
N ALA A 163 21.00 4.14 -4.92
CA ALA A 163 20.08 3.92 -6.03
C ALA A 163 20.69 3.05 -7.13
N ILE A 164 19.84 2.29 -7.80
CA ILE A 164 20.16 1.59 -9.05
C ILE A 164 19.48 2.35 -10.20
N ILE A 165 20.25 2.66 -11.24
CA ILE A 165 19.79 3.29 -12.47
C ILE A 165 19.98 2.29 -13.62
N GLY A 166 18.93 2.07 -14.41
CA GLY A 166 18.96 1.11 -15.52
C GLY A 166 18.57 -0.30 -15.08
N GLY A 167 19.23 -1.32 -15.62
CA GLY A 167 18.93 -2.73 -15.36
C GLY A 167 17.52 -3.15 -15.80
N THR A 168 16.99 -2.54 -16.88
CA THR A 168 15.59 -2.77 -17.27
C THR A 168 15.38 -4.10 -17.99
N ASN A 169 16.47 -4.69 -18.49
CA ASN A 169 16.52 -6.02 -19.09
C ASN A 169 16.82 -7.15 -18.11
N LEU A 170 17.06 -6.84 -16.83
CA LEU A 170 17.31 -7.86 -15.81
C LEU A 170 16.10 -8.79 -15.68
N THR A 171 16.34 -10.08 -15.89
CA THR A 171 15.37 -11.17 -15.69
C THR A 171 15.58 -11.87 -14.36
N GLU A 172 16.79 -11.80 -13.79
CA GLU A 172 17.15 -12.46 -12.54
C GLU A 172 18.12 -11.63 -11.71
N VAL A 173 17.89 -11.61 -10.39
CA VAL A 173 18.87 -11.17 -9.39
C VAL A 173 19.06 -12.33 -8.43
N ALA A 174 20.27 -12.88 -8.40
CA ALA A 174 20.65 -14.03 -7.59
C ALA A 174 20.79 -13.67 -6.10
N MET A 175 21.16 -14.67 -5.30
CA MET A 175 21.26 -14.58 -3.85
C MET A 175 22.09 -13.36 -3.42
N ALA A 176 21.56 -12.62 -2.46
CA ALA A 176 22.17 -11.43 -1.85
C ALA A 176 22.62 -10.32 -2.82
N GLY A 177 22.18 -10.33 -4.09
CA GLY A 177 22.71 -9.48 -5.17
C GLY A 177 22.87 -7.99 -4.83
N PHE A 178 21.96 -7.41 -4.04
CA PHE A 178 22.00 -6.03 -3.55
C PHE A 178 21.78 -5.91 -2.03
N SER A 179 22.05 -6.97 -1.27
CA SER A 179 21.82 -7.00 0.18
C SER A 179 22.63 -5.95 0.94
N GLY A 180 22.03 -5.38 1.99
CA GLY A 180 22.70 -4.49 2.93
C GLY A 180 23.01 -3.09 2.40
N ASN A 181 22.38 -2.62 1.33
CA ASN A 181 22.62 -1.28 0.78
C ASN A 181 21.67 -0.22 1.38
N SER A 182 21.59 0.97 0.77
CA SER A 182 20.64 2.03 1.11
C SER A 182 19.68 2.34 -0.05
N ILE A 183 19.32 1.33 -0.85
CA ILE A 183 18.48 1.53 -2.03
C ILE A 183 17.07 1.92 -1.58
N GLU A 184 16.57 3.07 -2.06
CA GLU A 184 15.25 3.59 -1.65
C GLU A 184 14.07 3.09 -2.51
N SER A 185 14.32 2.78 -3.78
CA SER A 185 13.27 2.34 -4.71
C SER A 185 13.81 1.35 -5.73
N LEU A 186 12.98 0.37 -6.08
CA LEU A 186 13.31 -0.67 -7.05
C LEU A 186 12.29 -0.68 -8.20
N SER A 187 12.78 -0.57 -9.44
CA SER A 187 11.92 -0.69 -10.63
C SER A 187 12.62 -1.53 -11.70
N MET A 188 12.34 -2.83 -11.68
CA MET A 188 12.88 -3.81 -12.64
C MET A 188 11.70 -4.49 -13.35
N PRO A 189 11.15 -3.90 -14.42
CA PRO A 189 9.90 -4.36 -15.03
C PRO A 189 10.00 -5.72 -15.72
N SER A 190 11.22 -6.16 -16.05
CA SER A 190 11.50 -7.44 -16.69
C SER A 190 11.87 -8.55 -15.72
N LEU A 191 12.00 -8.26 -14.42
CA LEU A 191 12.50 -9.22 -13.43
C LEU A 191 11.50 -10.36 -13.22
N GLU A 192 11.94 -11.59 -13.42
CA GLU A 192 11.13 -12.82 -13.33
C GLU A 192 11.47 -13.61 -12.06
N LYS A 193 12.75 -13.61 -11.66
CA LYS A 193 13.25 -14.32 -10.49
C LYS A 193 14.02 -13.38 -9.55
N VAL A 194 13.84 -13.60 -8.26
CA VAL A 194 14.58 -12.89 -7.21
C VAL A 194 15.01 -13.90 -6.17
N GLY A 195 16.33 -14.03 -6.00
CA GLY A 195 16.94 -14.97 -5.07
C GLY A 195 16.82 -14.53 -3.61
N ASP A 196 17.29 -15.41 -2.74
CA ASP A 196 17.28 -15.21 -1.30
C ASP A 196 18.13 -13.99 -0.93
N ASP A 197 17.70 -13.22 0.06
CA ASP A 197 18.38 -12.01 0.55
C ASP A 197 18.65 -10.90 -0.50
N ALA A 198 18.21 -11.05 -1.75
CA ALA A 198 18.67 -10.22 -2.86
C ALA A 198 18.53 -8.71 -2.63
N PHE A 199 17.52 -8.28 -1.88
CA PHE A 199 17.27 -6.89 -1.51
C PHE A 199 17.06 -6.71 0.01
N ALA A 200 17.57 -7.63 0.82
CA ALA A 200 17.48 -7.56 2.28
C ALA A 200 18.24 -6.33 2.82
N ALA A 201 17.81 -5.82 3.99
CA ALA A 201 18.48 -4.75 4.73
C ALA A 201 18.80 -3.51 3.89
N ASN A 202 17.81 -3.04 3.13
CA ASN A 202 17.87 -1.83 2.30
C ASN A 202 16.98 -0.72 2.89
N GLN A 203 16.65 0.31 2.10
CA GLN A 203 15.76 1.41 2.48
C GLN A 203 14.51 1.46 1.57
N LEU A 204 14.14 0.33 0.95
CA LEU A 204 13.12 0.28 -0.08
C LEU A 204 11.79 0.71 0.48
N ASN A 205 11.20 1.77 -0.09
CA ASN A 205 9.85 2.22 0.24
C ASN A 205 8.82 1.92 -0.86
N GLN A 206 9.30 1.58 -2.07
CA GLN A 206 8.49 1.23 -3.23
C GLN A 206 9.23 0.21 -4.12
N ILE A 207 8.49 -0.80 -4.59
CA ILE A 207 8.95 -1.76 -5.60
C ILE A 207 8.00 -1.79 -6.80
N ASN A 208 8.53 -2.08 -7.99
CA ASN A 208 7.77 -2.33 -9.22
C ASN A 208 8.34 -3.57 -9.92
N LEU A 209 7.72 -4.72 -9.63
CA LEU A 209 8.16 -6.06 -10.05
C LEU A 209 6.98 -6.86 -10.65
N PRO A 210 6.46 -6.47 -11.83
CA PRO A 210 5.20 -6.99 -12.36
C PRO A 210 5.28 -8.44 -12.85
N LYS A 211 6.48 -8.94 -13.17
CA LYS A 211 6.69 -10.28 -13.76
C LYS A 211 7.13 -11.34 -12.76
N VAL A 212 7.59 -10.94 -11.57
CA VAL A 212 8.08 -11.88 -10.56
C VAL A 212 7.01 -12.90 -10.19
N THR A 213 7.38 -14.18 -10.19
CA THR A 213 6.49 -15.31 -9.89
C THR A 213 6.74 -15.96 -8.53
N GLU A 214 7.93 -15.74 -7.97
CA GLU A 214 8.40 -16.31 -6.71
C GLU A 214 9.31 -15.31 -6.02
N VAL A 215 9.20 -15.23 -4.69
CA VAL A 215 10.04 -14.41 -3.83
C VAL A 215 10.74 -15.35 -2.88
N GLY A 216 12.07 -15.38 -2.92
CA GLY A 216 12.91 -16.21 -2.06
C GLY A 216 12.89 -15.79 -0.59
N ASP A 217 13.69 -16.49 0.20
CA ASP A 217 13.82 -16.26 1.63
C ASP A 217 14.51 -14.92 1.87
N PHE A 218 14.07 -14.18 2.88
CA PHE A 218 14.61 -12.88 3.31
C PHE A 218 14.65 -11.77 2.25
N THR A 219 14.19 -12.00 1.02
CA THR A 219 14.47 -11.17 -0.17
C THR A 219 14.24 -9.67 0.03
N PHE A 220 13.16 -9.26 0.69
CA PHE A 220 12.82 -7.86 1.00
C PHE A 220 12.76 -7.59 2.51
N SER A 221 13.38 -8.42 3.33
CA SER A 221 13.41 -8.26 4.78
C SER A 221 14.11 -6.95 5.18
N SER A 222 13.71 -6.38 6.32
CA SER A 222 14.36 -5.20 6.91
C SER A 222 14.43 -4.00 5.96
N ASN A 223 13.28 -3.62 5.42
CA ASN A 223 13.10 -2.49 4.50
C ASN A 223 12.06 -1.49 5.03
N HIS A 224 11.60 -0.55 4.19
CA HIS A 224 10.62 0.48 4.53
C HIS A 224 9.36 0.43 3.65
N LEU A 225 9.03 -0.75 3.13
CA LEU A 225 7.91 -0.93 2.21
C LEU A 225 6.60 -0.65 2.94
N ASN A 226 5.78 0.23 2.34
CA ASN A 226 4.47 0.59 2.91
C ASN A 226 3.32 -0.15 2.22
N GLU A 227 3.52 -0.51 0.95
CA GLU A 227 2.59 -1.30 0.16
C GLU A 227 3.34 -2.19 -0.84
N ILE A 228 2.76 -3.34 -1.17
CA ILE A 228 3.22 -4.20 -2.27
C ILE A 228 2.07 -4.60 -3.19
N THR A 229 2.37 -4.81 -4.46
CA THR A 229 1.44 -5.40 -5.44
C THR A 229 2.25 -6.31 -6.35
N LEU A 230 2.09 -7.62 -6.16
CA LEU A 230 2.81 -8.64 -6.90
C LEU A 230 1.78 -9.56 -7.58
N PRO A 231 1.36 -9.25 -8.82
CA PRO A 231 0.19 -9.86 -9.45
C PRO A 231 0.40 -11.31 -9.89
N ASN A 232 1.66 -11.74 -10.01
CA ASN A 232 2.04 -13.05 -10.54
C ASN A 232 2.72 -13.94 -9.50
N VAL A 233 2.99 -13.44 -8.29
CA VAL A 233 3.66 -14.21 -7.25
C VAL A 233 2.75 -15.32 -6.72
N THR A 234 3.28 -16.54 -6.70
CA THR A 234 2.61 -17.76 -6.26
C THR A 234 3.19 -18.33 -4.96
N GLN A 235 4.46 -18.05 -4.68
CA GLN A 235 5.22 -18.53 -3.52
C GLN A 235 6.01 -17.38 -2.89
N ILE A 236 6.06 -17.35 -1.56
CA ILE A 236 6.80 -16.38 -0.76
C ILE A 236 7.58 -17.16 0.29
N GLY A 237 8.89 -16.95 0.32
CA GLY A 237 9.83 -17.60 1.24
C GLY A 237 9.75 -17.12 2.70
N GLU A 238 10.56 -17.76 3.54
CA GLU A 238 10.77 -17.41 4.94
C GLU A 238 11.21 -15.95 5.06
N LEU A 239 10.62 -15.19 5.99
CA LEU A 239 11.02 -13.82 6.33
C LEU A 239 11.07 -12.82 5.15
N ALA A 240 10.53 -13.17 3.98
CA ALA A 240 10.71 -12.45 2.73
C ALA A 240 10.30 -10.97 2.80
N PHE A 241 9.28 -10.61 3.58
CA PHE A 241 8.80 -9.24 3.81
C PHE A 241 8.80 -8.86 5.30
N ALA A 242 9.55 -9.57 6.14
CA ALA A 242 9.63 -9.28 7.57
C ALA A 242 10.27 -7.91 7.84
N TRP A 243 9.90 -7.30 8.97
CA TRP A 243 10.43 -6.01 9.42
C TRP A 243 10.29 -4.90 8.37
N ASN A 244 9.08 -4.73 7.86
CA ASN A 244 8.70 -3.67 6.93
C ASN A 244 7.63 -2.76 7.57
N GLN A 245 6.99 -1.91 6.75
CA GLN A 245 5.95 -0.97 7.20
C GLN A 245 4.63 -1.23 6.45
N LEU A 246 4.42 -2.46 5.96
CA LEU A 246 3.33 -2.80 5.07
C LEU A 246 2.00 -2.59 5.78
N ASN A 247 1.20 -1.67 5.28
CA ASN A 247 -0.21 -1.51 5.69
C ASN A 247 -1.18 -1.96 4.60
N LYS A 248 -0.66 -2.29 3.41
CA LYS A 248 -1.44 -2.76 2.27
C LYS A 248 -0.61 -3.76 1.48
N PHE A 249 -1.27 -4.77 0.95
CA PHE A 249 -0.67 -5.67 0.00
C PHE A 249 -1.73 -6.24 -0.95
N SER A 250 -1.28 -6.67 -2.13
CA SER A 250 -2.13 -7.37 -3.11
C SER A 250 -1.35 -8.51 -3.73
N LEU A 251 -1.73 -9.73 -3.37
CA LEU A 251 -1.12 -10.99 -3.79
C LEU A 251 -2.20 -11.94 -4.34
N PRO A 252 -2.81 -11.64 -5.50
CA PRO A 252 -4.00 -12.35 -5.95
C PRO A 252 -3.76 -13.82 -6.32
N LYS A 253 -2.50 -14.24 -6.51
CA LYS A 253 -2.15 -15.61 -6.94
C LYS A 253 -1.33 -16.38 -5.91
N VAL A 254 -1.07 -15.81 -4.72
CA VAL A 254 -0.23 -16.49 -3.74
C VAL A 254 -0.93 -17.75 -3.22
N THR A 255 -0.19 -18.85 -3.19
CA THR A 255 -0.66 -20.17 -2.76
C THR A 255 0.07 -20.68 -1.53
N GLN A 256 1.32 -20.24 -1.33
CA GLN A 256 2.20 -20.62 -0.22
C GLN A 256 2.90 -19.39 0.35
N ILE A 257 2.95 -19.30 1.67
CA ILE A 257 3.60 -18.23 2.44
C ILE A 257 4.48 -18.90 3.49
N GLY A 258 5.78 -18.62 3.48
CA GLY A 258 6.76 -19.21 4.40
C GLY A 258 6.70 -18.66 5.83
N GLU A 259 7.52 -19.26 6.69
CA GLU A 259 7.68 -18.88 8.09
C GLU A 259 7.99 -17.38 8.21
N LYS A 260 7.29 -16.69 9.12
CA LYS A 260 7.50 -15.26 9.45
C LYS A 260 7.51 -14.31 8.25
N ALA A 261 7.01 -14.71 7.08
CA ALA A 261 7.15 -13.97 5.83
C ALA A 261 6.68 -12.50 5.90
N PHE A 262 5.66 -12.20 6.70
CA PHE A 262 5.12 -10.85 6.92
C PHE A 262 5.22 -10.40 8.39
N MET A 263 6.08 -11.03 9.19
CA MET A 263 6.27 -10.69 10.60
C MET A 263 6.69 -9.22 10.77
N HIS A 264 6.23 -8.56 11.85
CA HIS A 264 6.56 -7.18 12.17
C HIS A 264 6.27 -6.21 11.03
N ASN A 265 4.98 -6.07 10.70
CA ASN A 265 4.47 -5.12 9.71
C ASN A 265 3.31 -4.30 10.30
N LYS A 266 2.53 -3.62 9.45
CA LYS A 266 1.40 -2.77 9.85
C LYS A 266 0.09 -3.19 9.18
N LEU A 267 -0.02 -4.47 8.79
CA LEU A 267 -1.18 -4.97 8.06
C LEU A 267 -2.39 -4.99 9.00
N ASP A 268 -3.48 -4.36 8.58
CA ASP A 268 -4.76 -4.35 9.33
C ASP A 268 -5.83 -5.25 8.71
N HIS A 269 -5.63 -5.63 7.45
CA HIS A 269 -6.56 -6.37 6.62
C HIS A 269 -5.80 -7.34 5.71
N ILE A 270 -6.16 -8.63 5.74
CA ILE A 270 -5.69 -9.61 4.74
C ILE A 270 -6.84 -10.37 4.09
N GLU A 271 -6.65 -10.68 2.80
CA GLU A 271 -7.53 -11.51 1.97
C GLU A 271 -6.67 -12.47 1.14
N LEU A 272 -6.66 -13.73 1.55
CA LEU A 272 -5.79 -14.78 1.04
C LEU A 272 -6.61 -16.01 0.63
N THR A 273 -7.58 -15.78 -0.24
CA THR A 273 -8.60 -16.78 -0.63
C THR A 273 -8.07 -17.87 -1.56
N ASN A 274 -6.87 -17.71 -2.11
CA ASN A 274 -6.18 -18.73 -2.92
C ASN A 274 -5.05 -19.44 -2.16
N THR A 275 -4.75 -19.01 -0.93
CA THR A 275 -3.63 -19.55 -0.16
C THR A 275 -3.99 -20.91 0.42
N THR A 276 -3.09 -21.87 0.26
CA THR A 276 -3.23 -23.25 0.70
C THR A 276 -2.33 -23.58 1.89
N GLN A 277 -1.23 -22.86 2.08
CA GLN A 277 -0.31 -23.04 3.21
C GLN A 277 0.21 -21.69 3.70
N ILE A 278 0.24 -21.52 5.02
CA ILE A 278 0.81 -20.36 5.71
C ILE A 278 1.67 -20.86 6.87
N GLY A 279 2.96 -20.56 6.80
CA GLY A 279 3.97 -21.05 7.72
C GLY A 279 3.97 -20.38 9.10
N ASP A 280 4.76 -20.94 10.00
CA ASP A 280 4.87 -20.52 11.40
C ASP A 280 5.03 -18.99 11.52
N TYR A 281 4.24 -18.35 12.38
CA TYR A 281 4.33 -16.92 12.69
C TYR A 281 4.27 -15.96 11.49
N ALA A 282 3.77 -16.40 10.32
CA ALA A 282 3.84 -15.63 9.06
C ALA A 282 3.30 -14.19 9.17
N PHE A 283 2.27 -13.95 10.00
CA PHE A 283 1.67 -12.63 10.21
C PHE A 283 1.77 -12.14 11.66
N ARG A 284 2.72 -12.68 12.45
CA ARG A 284 2.97 -12.23 13.82
C ARG A 284 3.33 -10.75 13.88
N ASP A 285 2.94 -10.07 14.95
CA ASP A 285 3.26 -8.65 15.19
C ASP A 285 2.79 -7.72 14.04
N ASN A 286 1.54 -7.89 13.63
CA ASN A 286 0.85 -7.00 12.69
C ASN A 286 -0.27 -6.23 13.42
N LYS A 287 -1.26 -5.71 12.69
CA LYS A 287 -2.41 -4.97 13.23
C LYS A 287 -3.74 -5.60 12.77
N LEU A 288 -3.73 -6.90 12.47
CA LEU A 288 -4.81 -7.55 11.72
C LEU A 288 -6.11 -7.53 12.52
N THR A 289 -7.12 -6.88 11.94
CA THR A 289 -8.49 -6.84 12.46
C THR A 289 -9.49 -7.54 11.54
N TYR A 290 -9.07 -7.79 10.30
CA TYR A 290 -9.85 -8.54 9.33
C TYR A 290 -8.93 -9.52 8.62
N ILE A 291 -9.27 -10.80 8.73
CA ILE A 291 -8.57 -11.90 8.06
C ILE A 291 -9.61 -12.73 7.33
N GLN A 292 -9.40 -12.94 6.03
CA GLN A 292 -10.18 -13.87 5.22
C GLN A 292 -9.26 -14.84 4.48
N LEU A 293 -9.40 -16.12 4.78
CA LEU A 293 -8.61 -17.21 4.22
C LEU A 293 -9.48 -18.17 3.40
N SER A 294 -8.81 -19.04 2.65
CA SER A 294 -9.46 -20.15 1.93
C SER A 294 -9.95 -21.21 2.92
N GLU A 295 -10.98 -21.98 2.54
CA GLU A 295 -11.52 -23.06 3.38
C GLU A 295 -10.53 -24.22 3.59
N LYS A 296 -9.56 -24.38 2.68
CA LYS A 296 -8.58 -25.48 2.68
C LYS A 296 -7.19 -25.04 3.11
N VAL A 297 -7.08 -23.87 3.74
CA VAL A 297 -5.77 -23.36 4.17
C VAL A 297 -5.22 -24.24 5.28
N ASN A 298 -3.95 -24.62 5.17
CA ASN A 298 -3.18 -25.18 6.27
C ASN A 298 -2.45 -24.04 6.98
N LEU A 299 -2.66 -23.93 8.29
CA LEU A 299 -2.02 -22.92 9.15
C LEU A 299 -1.06 -23.64 10.09
N GLU A 300 0.19 -23.18 10.11
CA GLU A 300 1.14 -23.60 11.12
C GLU A 300 0.95 -22.79 12.42
N ASN A 301 1.89 -22.88 13.35
CA ASN A 301 1.72 -22.34 14.70
C ASN A 301 1.84 -20.81 14.73
N GLY A 302 1.04 -20.15 15.56
CA GLY A 302 1.21 -18.74 15.87
C GLY A 302 1.04 -17.79 14.68
N VAL A 303 0.39 -18.21 13.58
CA VAL A 303 0.30 -17.45 12.32
C VAL A 303 -0.20 -16.01 12.56
N PHE A 304 -1.20 -15.83 13.43
CA PHE A 304 -1.79 -14.53 13.76
C PHE A 304 -1.49 -14.07 15.19
N GLU A 305 -0.39 -14.53 15.78
CA GLU A 305 -0.05 -14.18 17.15
C GLU A 305 0.33 -12.68 17.28
N SER A 306 0.12 -12.12 18.47
CA SER A 306 0.68 -10.84 18.90
C SER A 306 0.27 -9.62 18.07
N GLN A 307 -1.00 -9.53 17.69
CA GLN A 307 -1.51 -8.38 16.94
C GLN A 307 -1.55 -7.11 17.81
N GLU A 308 -1.12 -5.98 17.23
CA GLU A 308 -1.16 -4.63 17.81
C GLU A 308 -2.30 -3.80 17.21
N ILE A 309 -3.51 -3.99 17.72
CA ILE A 309 -4.70 -3.36 17.15
C ILE A 309 -4.91 -1.95 17.73
N SER A 310 -5.56 -1.08 16.95
CA SER A 310 -5.98 0.24 17.44
C SER A 310 -7.37 0.59 16.91
N PRO A 311 -8.43 -0.08 17.40
CA PRO A 311 -9.78 0.13 16.90
C PRO A 311 -10.24 1.58 17.10
N ASN A 312 -11.03 2.08 16.16
CA ASN A 312 -11.63 3.41 16.23
C ASN A 312 -13.14 3.28 16.06
N VAL A 313 -13.87 3.54 17.14
CA VAL A 313 -15.33 3.34 17.22
C VAL A 313 -16.03 4.57 17.75
N THR A 314 -17.34 4.65 17.51
CA THR A 314 -18.19 5.71 18.05
C THR A 314 -19.13 5.11 19.09
N ALA A 315 -19.21 5.76 20.25
CA ALA A 315 -20.16 5.38 21.29
C ALA A 315 -21.61 5.59 20.84
N THR A 316 -22.52 4.81 21.39
CA THR A 316 -23.96 5.00 21.23
C THR A 316 -24.40 6.32 21.88
N LYS A 317 -25.64 6.74 21.61
CA LYS A 317 -26.27 7.90 22.26
C LYS A 317 -26.27 7.82 23.79
N ASP A 318 -26.22 6.61 24.34
CA ASP A 318 -26.24 6.34 25.77
C ASP A 318 -24.81 6.30 26.37
N GLY A 319 -23.78 6.61 25.56
CA GLY A 319 -22.39 6.62 25.99
C GLY A 319 -21.79 5.23 26.14
N GLU A 320 -22.28 4.25 25.36
CA GLU A 320 -21.84 2.85 25.43
C GLU A 320 -21.10 2.41 24.16
N VAL A 321 -20.17 1.45 24.31
CA VAL A 321 -19.54 0.73 23.20
C VAL A 321 -19.65 -0.77 23.46
N PRO A 322 -20.48 -1.51 22.72
CA PRO A 322 -20.51 -2.97 22.80
C PRO A 322 -19.16 -3.59 22.42
N PHE A 323 -18.75 -4.66 23.11
CA PHE A 323 -17.51 -5.36 22.78
C PHE A 323 -17.48 -5.82 21.31
N ASP A 324 -18.61 -6.31 20.78
CA ASP A 324 -18.74 -6.72 19.37
C ASP A 324 -18.37 -5.62 18.37
N ALA A 325 -18.49 -4.34 18.74
CA ALA A 325 -18.13 -3.22 17.86
C ALA A 325 -16.62 -3.11 17.61
N ILE A 326 -15.79 -3.78 18.41
CA ILE A 326 -14.34 -3.80 18.30
C ILE A 326 -13.77 -5.22 18.08
N LYS A 327 -14.64 -6.23 17.93
CA LYS A 327 -14.25 -7.63 17.72
C LYS A 327 -13.53 -7.77 16.36
N PRO A 328 -12.30 -8.31 16.32
CA PRO A 328 -11.66 -8.70 15.07
C PRO A 328 -12.42 -9.80 14.34
N GLU A 329 -12.23 -9.92 13.03
CA GLU A 329 -12.74 -11.02 12.22
C GLU A 329 -11.60 -11.92 11.75
N LEU A 330 -11.73 -13.22 11.98
CA LEU A 330 -10.85 -14.25 11.42
C LEU A 330 -11.70 -15.30 10.75
N LYS A 331 -11.82 -15.25 9.43
CA LYS A 331 -12.66 -16.15 8.64
C LYS A 331 -11.84 -17.16 7.85
N ILE A 332 -12.15 -18.44 8.05
CA ILE A 332 -11.67 -19.55 7.23
C ILE A 332 -12.88 -20.07 6.46
N GLY A 333 -12.88 -19.86 5.14
CA GLY A 333 -14.10 -19.99 4.35
C GLY A 333 -15.18 -19.04 4.88
N GLU A 334 -16.35 -19.57 5.23
CA GLU A 334 -17.45 -18.79 5.80
C GLU A 334 -17.52 -18.83 7.34
N VAL A 335 -16.56 -19.49 8.01
CA VAL A 335 -16.57 -19.70 9.47
C VAL A 335 -15.67 -18.68 10.16
N ASP A 336 -16.24 -17.83 11.01
CA ASP A 336 -15.50 -16.96 11.93
C ASP A 336 -14.92 -17.78 13.08
N GLN A 337 -13.62 -17.67 13.31
CA GLN A 337 -12.87 -18.46 14.28
C GLN A 337 -12.87 -17.84 15.68
N ILE A 338 -13.18 -16.54 15.77
CA ILE A 338 -13.30 -15.83 17.05
C ILE A 338 -14.78 -15.88 17.42
N GLU A 339 -15.14 -16.42 18.60
CA GLU A 339 -16.53 -16.45 19.05
C GLU A 339 -16.96 -15.05 19.50
N ARG A 340 -16.24 -14.49 20.49
CA ARG A 340 -16.54 -13.19 21.11
C ARG A 340 -15.33 -12.62 21.85
N ILE A 341 -15.43 -11.34 22.20
CA ILE A 341 -14.57 -10.75 23.25
C ILE A 341 -15.21 -11.06 24.60
N THR A 342 -14.44 -11.67 25.50
CA THR A 342 -14.91 -12.03 26.84
C THR A 342 -14.67 -10.93 27.85
N ASN A 343 -13.59 -10.17 27.67
CA ASN A 343 -13.21 -9.11 28.59
C ASN A 343 -12.42 -8.00 27.91
N ILE A 344 -12.56 -6.78 28.45
CA ILE A 344 -11.73 -5.63 28.11
C ILE A 344 -11.29 -4.95 29.41
N ASP A 345 -10.02 -5.07 29.76
CA ASP A 345 -9.45 -4.34 30.89
C ASP A 345 -9.00 -2.95 30.45
N ILE A 346 -9.48 -1.90 31.11
CA ILE A 346 -9.02 -0.53 30.89
C ILE A 346 -7.79 -0.30 31.78
N LEU A 347 -6.61 -0.24 31.15
CA LEU A 347 -5.33 -0.16 31.86
C LEU A 347 -4.93 1.29 32.21
N SER A 348 -5.69 2.27 31.72
CA SER A 348 -5.49 3.69 32.02
C SER A 348 -6.55 4.16 33.02
N PRO A 349 -6.18 4.72 34.18
CA PRO A 349 -7.17 5.16 35.18
C PRO A 349 -8.15 6.17 34.59
N THR A 350 -9.44 5.90 34.75
CA THR A 350 -10.50 6.89 34.50
C THR A 350 -11.52 6.77 35.62
N ASP A 351 -12.01 7.91 36.12
CA ASP A 351 -13.01 7.89 37.20
C ASP A 351 -14.42 7.55 36.70
N THR A 352 -14.63 7.50 35.38
CA THR A 352 -15.97 7.44 34.78
C THR A 352 -16.16 6.31 33.76
N ILE A 353 -15.11 5.78 33.15
CA ILE A 353 -15.22 4.76 32.10
C ILE A 353 -14.91 3.39 32.71
N THR A 354 -15.84 2.46 32.53
CA THR A 354 -15.73 1.09 33.05
C THR A 354 -16.36 0.10 32.08
N THR A 355 -16.22 -1.20 32.35
CA THR A 355 -16.87 -2.27 31.59
C THR A 355 -18.01 -2.90 32.39
N VAL A 356 -19.19 -3.00 31.76
CA VAL A 356 -20.40 -3.60 32.35
C VAL A 356 -21.14 -4.37 31.25
N ASN A 357 -21.52 -5.61 31.53
CA ASN A 357 -22.36 -6.44 30.65
C ASN A 357 -21.86 -6.47 29.18
N ASN A 358 -20.58 -6.78 28.95
CA ASN A 358 -19.92 -6.83 27.63
C ASN A 358 -19.98 -5.50 26.85
N LYS A 359 -19.97 -4.38 27.57
CA LYS A 359 -19.89 -3.04 27.01
C LYS A 359 -18.90 -2.19 27.79
N ILE A 360 -18.29 -1.24 27.12
CA ILE A 360 -17.64 -0.10 27.75
C ILE A 360 -18.71 0.98 27.95
N VAL A 361 -18.81 1.53 29.16
CA VAL A 361 -19.83 2.52 29.54
C VAL A 361 -19.20 3.77 30.14
N GLY A 362 -19.98 4.85 30.26
CA GLY A 362 -19.51 6.12 30.84
C GLY A 362 -18.78 7.04 29.87
N ILE A 363 -18.95 6.80 28.56
CA ILE A 363 -18.38 7.66 27.51
C ILE A 363 -19.20 8.95 27.43
N SER A 364 -18.55 10.09 27.66
CA SER A 364 -19.16 11.41 27.60
C SER A 364 -18.19 12.46 27.05
N GLY A 365 -18.69 13.67 26.81
CA GLY A 365 -17.90 14.79 26.29
C GLY A 365 -17.91 14.90 24.76
N LYS A 366 -17.02 15.74 24.23
CA LYS A 366 -17.00 16.12 22.80
C LYS A 366 -15.73 15.71 22.05
N ASN A 367 -14.72 15.20 22.76
CA ASN A 367 -13.41 14.88 22.20
C ASN A 367 -13.18 13.36 22.18
N PRO A 368 -12.48 12.82 21.17
CA PRO A 368 -12.09 11.40 21.17
C PRO A 368 -11.27 11.02 22.41
N ILE A 369 -11.59 9.87 22.98
CA ILE A 369 -10.94 9.29 24.15
C ILE A 369 -10.03 8.16 23.68
N LYS A 370 -8.81 8.09 24.21
CA LYS A 370 -7.87 7.00 23.95
C LYS A 370 -7.66 6.18 25.21
N LEU A 371 -7.88 4.87 25.11
CA LEU A 371 -7.73 3.94 26.22
C LEU A 371 -6.70 2.88 25.84
N ASN A 372 -5.73 2.64 26.71
CA ASN A 372 -4.91 1.44 26.60
C ASN A 372 -5.70 0.29 27.24
N THR A 373 -5.89 -0.78 26.48
CA THR A 373 -6.75 -1.89 26.89
C THR A 373 -6.07 -3.23 26.73
N LYS A 374 -6.39 -4.17 27.61
CA LYS A 374 -6.18 -5.61 27.37
C LYS A 374 -7.49 -6.20 26.86
N VAL A 375 -7.45 -6.99 25.80
CA VAL A 375 -8.64 -7.61 25.21
C VAL A 375 -8.47 -9.12 25.28
N ASP A 376 -9.38 -9.80 25.98
CA ASP A 376 -9.41 -11.25 26.05
C ASP A 376 -10.45 -11.79 25.06
N LEU A 377 -10.06 -12.82 24.30
CA LEU A 377 -10.87 -13.42 23.26
C LEU A 377 -11.24 -14.85 23.64
N GLU A 378 -12.44 -15.25 23.23
CA GLU A 378 -12.87 -16.64 23.20
C GLU A 378 -12.90 -17.09 21.75
N MET A 379 -12.12 -18.12 21.47
CA MET A 379 -12.08 -18.78 20.18
C MET A 379 -13.12 -19.91 20.15
N ILE A 380 -13.62 -20.25 18.96
CA ILE A 380 -14.47 -21.43 18.83
C ILE A 380 -13.69 -22.70 19.19
N PRO A 381 -14.35 -23.78 19.65
CA PRO A 381 -13.69 -25.08 19.79
C PRO A 381 -13.00 -25.49 18.48
N ASP A 382 -11.78 -26.01 18.59
CA ASP A 382 -10.93 -26.42 17.45
C ASP A 382 -10.60 -25.28 16.47
N SER A 383 -10.64 -24.02 16.92
CA SER A 383 -10.22 -22.85 16.14
C SER A 383 -8.79 -23.00 15.61
N GLN A 384 -8.53 -22.44 14.43
CA GLN A 384 -7.20 -22.45 13.81
C GLN A 384 -6.58 -21.06 13.73
N GLY A 385 -5.24 -21.00 13.66
CA GLY A 385 -4.47 -19.80 13.32
C GLY A 385 -3.93 -18.98 14.51
N ASP A 386 -4.22 -19.37 15.75
CA ASP A 386 -3.65 -18.79 16.98
C ASP A 386 -3.70 -17.26 17.05
N TYR A 387 -4.89 -16.69 16.81
CA TYR A 387 -5.07 -15.24 16.89
C TYR A 387 -4.94 -14.75 18.35
N SER A 388 -4.02 -13.81 18.58
CA SER A 388 -3.87 -13.16 19.88
C SER A 388 -3.56 -11.68 19.73
N ILE A 389 -3.95 -10.89 20.74
CA ILE A 389 -3.73 -9.45 20.79
C ILE A 389 -2.64 -9.17 21.82
N PHE A 390 -1.51 -8.63 21.36
CA PHE A 390 -0.42 -8.24 22.25
C PHE A 390 -0.66 -6.87 22.87
N SER A 391 -1.14 -5.91 22.07
CA SER A 391 -1.46 -4.57 22.54
C SER A 391 -2.70 -4.02 21.86
N SER A 392 -3.47 -3.22 22.60
CA SER A 392 -4.64 -2.53 22.06
C SER A 392 -4.72 -1.10 22.57
N GLN A 393 -4.77 -0.15 21.64
CA GLN A 393 -5.11 1.24 21.92
C GLN A 393 -6.47 1.58 21.29
N LEU A 394 -7.51 1.54 22.10
CA LEU A 394 -8.87 1.82 21.67
C LEU A 394 -9.11 3.33 21.61
N THR A 395 -9.54 3.83 20.44
CA THR A 395 -10.04 5.19 20.28
C THR A 395 -11.57 5.18 20.24
N ILE A 396 -12.20 5.88 21.18
CA ILE A 396 -13.65 6.02 21.28
C ILE A 396 -14.04 7.47 20.99
N ASN A 397 -14.83 7.69 19.94
CA ASN A 397 -15.45 8.99 19.68
C ASN A 397 -16.79 9.06 20.45
N PRO A 398 -17.01 10.07 21.31
CA PRO A 398 -18.32 10.28 21.92
C PRO A 398 -19.42 10.50 20.87
N PHE A 399 -20.66 10.19 21.24
CA PHE A 399 -21.80 10.43 20.37
C PHE A 399 -22.07 11.94 20.22
N GLU A 400 -22.17 12.41 18.97
CA GLU A 400 -22.58 13.78 18.67
C GLU A 400 -24.05 13.82 18.23
N ASP A 401 -24.92 14.33 19.09
CA ASP A 401 -26.31 14.58 18.74
C ASP A 401 -26.40 15.74 17.74
N ASN A 402 -26.81 15.45 16.50
CA ASN A 402 -26.94 16.46 15.44
C ASN A 402 -28.31 17.17 15.45
N ASN A 403 -29.09 17.03 16.52
CA ASN A 403 -30.32 17.79 16.73
C ASN A 403 -30.01 19.13 17.40
N GLY A 404 -29.62 20.11 16.56
CA GLY A 404 -29.60 21.50 16.97
C GLY A 404 -31.03 21.99 17.22
N GLY A 405 -31.36 22.20 18.50
CA GLY A 405 -32.51 23.00 18.89
C GLY A 405 -32.38 24.41 18.31
N GLU A 406 -33.51 24.91 17.82
CA GLU A 406 -33.73 26.33 17.57
C GLU A 406 -33.69 27.06 18.91
N ASP A 407 -32.51 27.50 19.31
CA ASP A 407 -32.38 28.49 20.37
C ASP A 407 -32.80 29.84 19.78
N ASN A 408 -34.10 30.10 19.88
CA ASN A 408 -34.67 31.43 19.87
C ASN A 408 -33.99 32.26 20.97
N ASN A 409 -33.14 33.19 20.58
CA ASN A 409 -32.89 34.36 21.39
C ASN A 409 -32.96 35.61 20.53
N GLY A 410 -33.99 36.40 20.82
CA GLY A 410 -34.24 37.71 20.26
C GLY A 410 -33.13 38.69 20.61
N GLY A 411 -32.88 39.57 19.65
CA GLY A 411 -32.05 40.75 19.79
C GLY A 411 -32.54 41.74 18.76
N GLU A 412 -33.33 42.69 19.25
CA GLU A 412 -34.00 43.79 18.55
C GLU A 412 -33.01 44.69 17.77
N ASP A 413 -33.54 45.24 16.67
CA ASP A 413 -33.42 46.62 16.23
C ASP A 413 -32.01 47.25 16.10
N ASN A 414 -31.61 47.65 14.89
CA ASN A 414 -32.10 48.88 14.26
C ASN A 414 -31.22 49.34 13.07
N ASN A 415 -31.94 49.91 12.11
CA ASN A 415 -31.57 51.00 11.21
C ASN A 415 -30.67 50.83 9.97
N GLY A 416 -31.32 51.20 8.86
CA GLY A 416 -30.78 52.10 7.83
C GLY A 416 -30.13 51.38 6.65
N GLY A 417 -30.63 51.43 5.43
CA GLY A 417 -31.63 52.29 4.82
C GLY A 417 -31.32 52.30 3.32
N ASP A 418 -32.38 52.38 2.51
CA ASP A 418 -32.41 52.96 1.16
C ASP A 418 -31.55 52.30 0.05
N ASN A 419 -31.98 52.16 -1.20
CA ASN A 419 -33.23 52.54 -1.85
C ASN A 419 -33.37 51.78 -3.17
N ASN A 420 -34.62 51.73 -3.63
CA ASN A 420 -35.13 51.31 -4.92
C ASN A 420 -34.33 51.75 -6.16
N ASN A 421 -34.29 50.88 -7.17
CA ASN A 421 -35.02 51.02 -8.45
C ASN A 421 -34.47 49.95 -9.42
N ASN A 422 -35.23 48.92 -9.78
CA ASN A 422 -36.43 48.91 -10.63
C ASN A 422 -36.15 49.33 -12.09
N ASN A 423 -36.16 48.27 -12.91
CA ASN A 423 -36.89 48.14 -14.17
C ASN A 423 -36.27 48.55 -15.51
N ASN A 424 -36.56 47.66 -16.47
CA ASN A 424 -36.53 47.79 -17.92
C ASN A 424 -35.18 48.12 -18.58
N GLY A 425 -34.77 47.44 -19.65
CA GLY A 425 -35.47 46.52 -20.51
C GLY A 425 -34.80 46.52 -21.88
N SER A 426 -35.20 45.56 -22.69
CA SER A 426 -35.07 45.55 -24.15
C SER A 426 -33.70 45.22 -24.76
N GLY A 427 -33.75 44.36 -25.77
CA GLY A 427 -32.94 44.57 -26.97
C GLY A 427 -32.24 43.35 -27.55
N GLY A 428 -32.95 42.60 -28.42
CA GLY A 428 -32.39 41.86 -29.57
C GLY A 428 -31.69 40.53 -29.25
N GLY A 429 -32.09 39.36 -29.76
CA GLY A 429 -32.81 39.06 -31.01
C GLY A 429 -31.83 38.80 -32.16
N ASN A 430 -31.41 37.54 -32.34
CA ASN A 430 -31.25 36.79 -33.62
C ASN A 430 -30.53 35.45 -33.27
N SER A 431 -31.11 34.25 -33.33
CA SER A 431 -31.82 33.48 -34.36
C SER A 431 -30.96 32.94 -35.51
N GLY A 432 -31.11 31.63 -35.76
CA GLY A 432 -30.67 30.85 -36.92
C GLY A 432 -29.37 30.06 -36.68
N GLY A 433 -29.31 28.72 -36.72
CA GLY A 433 -30.28 27.70 -37.08
C GLY A 433 -29.60 26.59 -37.92
N SER A 434 -29.84 25.32 -37.55
CA SER A 434 -29.67 24.08 -38.34
C SER A 434 -28.24 23.69 -38.78
N THR A 435 -27.85 22.43 -38.99
CA THR A 435 -28.45 21.08 -39.07
C THR A 435 -27.26 20.11 -38.83
N GLY A 436 -27.36 19.03 -38.07
CA GLY A 436 -27.87 17.73 -38.55
C GLY A 436 -26.70 16.74 -38.71
N THR A 437 -26.78 15.59 -38.05
CA THR A 437 -26.47 14.23 -38.58
C THR A 437 -26.43 13.23 -37.43
N GLU A 438 -27.36 12.30 -37.48
CA GLU A 438 -27.31 11.01 -36.81
C GLU A 438 -26.20 10.14 -37.41
N THR A 439 -25.67 9.21 -36.62
CA THR A 439 -25.27 7.87 -37.10
C THR A 439 -25.22 6.93 -35.89
N GLN A 440 -25.86 5.78 -36.09
CA GLN A 440 -25.95 4.65 -35.17
C GLN A 440 -24.63 3.88 -35.06
N PRO A 441 -24.51 2.93 -34.10
CA PRO A 441 -23.26 2.27 -33.74
C PRO A 441 -23.03 0.96 -34.52
N ASP A 442 -21.77 0.69 -34.86
CA ASP A 442 -21.35 -0.59 -35.41
C ASP A 442 -21.48 -1.73 -34.39
N ASN A 443 -22.27 -2.72 -34.77
CA ASN A 443 -22.16 -4.10 -34.32
C ASN A 443 -20.85 -4.69 -34.85
N ASN A 444 -20.10 -5.36 -33.99
CA ASN A 444 -19.21 -6.41 -34.45
C ASN A 444 -19.32 -7.62 -33.50
N THR A 445 -20.00 -8.64 -34.00
CA THR A 445 -20.01 -10.02 -33.50
C THR A 445 -19.18 -10.84 -34.47
N ASN A 446 -18.12 -11.47 -33.98
CA ASN A 446 -17.72 -12.81 -34.40
C ASN A 446 -16.96 -13.47 -33.24
N GLY A 447 -17.44 -14.65 -32.87
CA GLY A 447 -17.00 -15.40 -31.70
C GLY A 447 -15.84 -16.34 -31.99
N SER A 448 -15.24 -16.80 -30.90
CA SER A 448 -14.78 -18.18 -30.75
C SER A 448 -14.76 -18.50 -29.26
N ASP A 449 -15.22 -19.71 -28.95
CA ASP A 449 -15.45 -20.26 -27.62
C ASP A 449 -14.24 -20.20 -26.69
N ASN A 450 -14.53 -19.87 -25.42
CA ASN A 450 -13.95 -20.47 -24.21
C ASN A 450 -14.81 -20.01 -23.03
N ASN A 451 -15.74 -20.88 -22.61
CA ASN A 451 -16.52 -20.71 -21.39
C ASN A 451 -15.62 -20.95 -20.18
N GLU A 452 -14.99 -19.89 -19.69
CA GLU A 452 -14.42 -19.85 -18.34
C GLU A 452 -15.16 -18.76 -17.56
N VAL A 453 -16.10 -19.17 -16.72
CA VAL A 453 -16.86 -18.27 -15.85
C VAL A 453 -15.91 -17.74 -14.79
N LYS A 454 -15.52 -16.47 -14.93
CA LYS A 454 -14.73 -15.75 -13.93
C LYS A 454 -15.53 -15.63 -12.62
N PRO A 455 -14.96 -15.94 -11.45
CA PRO A 455 -15.67 -15.82 -10.18
C PRO A 455 -16.14 -14.37 -9.94
N LEU A 456 -17.40 -14.21 -9.58
CA LEU A 456 -17.95 -12.94 -9.10
C LEU A 456 -17.31 -12.58 -7.75
N PRO A 457 -16.84 -11.34 -7.53
CA PRO A 457 -16.30 -10.93 -6.23
C PRO A 457 -17.38 -10.98 -5.13
N ASN A 458 -17.01 -11.52 -3.98
CA ASN A 458 -17.82 -11.69 -2.77
C ASN A 458 -18.55 -10.38 -2.36
N PRO A 459 -19.88 -10.38 -2.10
CA PRO A 459 -20.68 -9.19 -1.77
C PRO A 459 -20.31 -8.44 -0.48
N ASN A 460 -19.48 -9.00 0.40
CA ASN A 460 -19.31 -8.51 1.78
C ASN A 460 -18.06 -7.66 2.06
N LYS A 461 -17.37 -7.14 1.02
CA LYS A 461 -16.37 -6.06 1.16
C LYS A 461 -16.72 -4.87 0.27
N PRO A 462 -16.94 -3.64 0.79
CA PRO A 462 -17.18 -2.48 -0.05
C PRO A 462 -15.88 -2.09 -0.78
N ALA A 463 -15.71 -2.60 -2.00
CA ALA A 463 -14.56 -2.31 -2.86
C ALA A 463 -14.29 -0.80 -2.90
N ALA A 464 -13.02 -0.40 -2.69
CA ALA A 464 -12.61 1.00 -2.67
C ALA A 464 -13.19 1.75 -3.89
N ALA A 465 -14.06 2.72 -3.61
CA ALA A 465 -14.77 3.49 -4.61
C ALA A 465 -14.77 4.97 -4.24
N PRO A 466 -14.58 5.85 -5.25
CA PRO A 466 -14.64 7.28 -5.03
C PRO A 466 -16.02 7.66 -4.46
N HIS A 467 -16.07 8.71 -3.65
CA HIS A 467 -17.33 9.21 -3.10
C HIS A 467 -18.36 9.59 -4.19
N SER A 468 -17.84 10.18 -5.26
CA SER A 468 -18.61 10.49 -6.47
C SER A 468 -17.67 10.49 -7.67
N VAL A 469 -18.25 10.27 -8.85
CA VAL A 469 -17.54 10.36 -10.13
C VAL A 469 -18.24 11.33 -11.07
N TYR A 470 -17.51 11.84 -12.05
CA TYR A 470 -18.08 12.62 -13.16
C TYR A 470 -17.82 11.94 -14.49
N ALA A 471 -18.74 12.12 -15.45
CA ALA A 471 -18.64 11.54 -16.78
C ALA A 471 -17.57 12.25 -17.64
N LEU A 472 -16.70 11.47 -18.28
CA LEU A 472 -15.70 11.90 -19.25
C LEU A 472 -16.21 11.86 -20.69
N ARG A 473 -17.22 11.01 -20.95
CA ARG A 473 -17.80 10.73 -22.27
C ARG A 473 -19.32 10.64 -22.18
N GLY A 474 -19.98 10.56 -23.32
CA GLY A 474 -21.40 10.19 -23.36
C GLY A 474 -21.58 8.79 -22.77
N MET A 475 -22.60 8.60 -21.94
CA MET A 475 -22.86 7.34 -21.25
C MET A 475 -24.32 7.21 -20.85
N ARG A 476 -24.71 6.00 -20.40
CA ARG A 476 -26.07 5.71 -19.96
C ARG A 476 -26.08 5.18 -18.53
N LEU A 477 -27.15 5.52 -17.82
CA LEU A 477 -27.58 4.87 -16.58
C LEU A 477 -28.46 3.69 -16.96
N HIS A 478 -28.28 2.56 -16.29
CA HIS A 478 -29.02 1.33 -16.56
C HIS A 478 -29.71 0.81 -15.30
N LYS A 479 -30.83 0.10 -15.43
CA LYS A 479 -31.50 -0.51 -14.26
C LYS A 479 -30.68 -1.67 -13.69
N ASN A 480 -29.99 -2.42 -14.55
CA ASN A 480 -29.28 -3.64 -14.21
C ASN A 480 -27.75 -3.49 -14.23
N VAL A 481 -27.06 -4.37 -13.49
CA VAL A 481 -25.59 -4.35 -13.37
C VAL A 481 -24.88 -4.63 -14.70
N SER A 482 -25.45 -5.46 -15.57
CA SER A 482 -24.86 -5.79 -16.88
C SER A 482 -24.83 -4.61 -17.86
N LEU A 483 -25.52 -3.50 -17.54
CA LEU A 483 -25.66 -2.32 -18.39
C LEU A 483 -26.32 -2.61 -19.74
N THR A 484 -27.34 -3.46 -19.75
CA THR A 484 -28.11 -3.80 -20.95
C THR A 484 -29.50 -3.15 -20.96
N ASP A 485 -29.98 -2.64 -19.82
CA ASP A 485 -31.31 -2.01 -19.71
C ASP A 485 -31.19 -0.49 -19.42
N PRO A 486 -31.13 0.38 -20.44
CA PRO A 486 -30.88 1.82 -20.28
C PRO A 486 -32.10 2.60 -19.73
N VAL A 487 -31.87 3.41 -18.71
CA VAL A 487 -32.85 4.31 -18.07
C VAL A 487 -32.72 5.74 -18.58
N ARG A 488 -31.47 6.24 -18.66
CA ARG A 488 -31.20 7.64 -18.99
C ARG A 488 -29.87 7.79 -19.70
N SER A 489 -29.84 8.62 -20.74
CA SER A 489 -28.61 8.95 -21.47
C SER A 489 -28.06 10.31 -21.04
N TYR A 490 -26.75 10.39 -20.88
CA TYR A 490 -26.00 11.60 -20.58
C TYR A 490 -25.06 11.92 -21.74
N LYS A 491 -25.20 13.11 -22.32
CA LYS A 491 -24.30 13.59 -23.39
C LYS A 491 -22.94 13.97 -22.79
N LYS A 492 -21.87 13.89 -23.60
CA LYS A 492 -20.56 14.43 -23.22
C LYS A 492 -20.70 15.93 -22.94
N GLN A 493 -20.09 16.41 -21.87
CA GLN A 493 -20.09 17.81 -21.47
C GLN A 493 -18.71 18.23 -20.98
N ALA A 494 -18.43 19.54 -20.98
CA ALA A 494 -17.25 20.08 -20.31
C ALA A 494 -17.26 19.70 -18.82
N ARG A 495 -16.09 19.48 -18.21
CA ARG A 495 -15.97 18.91 -16.85
C ARG A 495 -16.84 19.58 -15.79
N ALA A 496 -16.94 20.91 -15.81
CA ALA A 496 -17.76 21.68 -14.87
C ALA A 496 -19.28 21.42 -15.00
N LYS A 497 -19.75 20.95 -16.16
CA LYS A 497 -21.15 20.62 -16.46
C LYS A 497 -21.39 19.12 -16.65
N ALA A 498 -20.35 18.30 -16.52
CA ALA A 498 -20.45 16.85 -16.69
C ALA A 498 -21.39 16.24 -15.65
N ALA A 499 -22.13 15.21 -16.07
CA ALA A 499 -22.98 14.45 -15.17
C ALA A 499 -22.14 13.91 -14.00
N ASN A 500 -22.61 14.15 -12.78
CA ASN A 500 -21.99 13.70 -11.54
C ASN A 500 -22.87 12.61 -10.92
N PHE A 501 -22.22 11.58 -10.39
CA PHE A 501 -22.89 10.45 -9.78
C PHE A 501 -22.29 10.21 -8.40
N ARG A 502 -23.13 10.26 -7.36
CA ARG A 502 -22.78 9.76 -6.03
C ARG A 502 -22.74 8.24 -6.09
N ILE A 503 -21.67 7.66 -5.57
CA ILE A 503 -21.53 6.20 -5.54
C ILE A 503 -22.17 5.67 -4.27
N GLU A 504 -23.22 4.86 -4.43
CA GLU A 504 -23.95 4.17 -3.35
C GLU A 504 -23.37 2.77 -3.10
N GLY A 505 -22.72 2.18 -4.10
CA GLY A 505 -22.05 0.89 -3.96
C GLY A 505 -21.25 0.50 -5.19
N VAL A 506 -20.54 -0.63 -5.08
CA VAL A 506 -19.85 -1.29 -6.17
C VAL A 506 -20.55 -2.60 -6.47
N ALA A 507 -20.71 -2.93 -7.74
CA ALA A 507 -21.21 -4.22 -8.19
C ALA A 507 -20.32 -4.73 -9.33
N TYR A 508 -20.49 -6.00 -9.70
CA TYR A 508 -19.77 -6.62 -10.81
C TYR A 508 -20.80 -7.30 -11.72
N ASP A 509 -20.60 -7.19 -13.03
CA ASP A 509 -21.41 -7.98 -13.97
C ASP A 509 -20.96 -9.45 -13.96
N GLN A 510 -21.69 -10.29 -14.70
CA GLN A 510 -21.40 -11.72 -14.87
C GLN A 510 -20.00 -12.02 -15.44
N ASN A 511 -19.32 -11.03 -16.02
CA ASN A 511 -17.96 -11.14 -16.55
C ASN A 511 -16.91 -10.56 -15.58
N GLY A 512 -17.30 -10.27 -14.34
CA GLY A 512 -16.43 -9.71 -13.30
C GLY A 512 -16.06 -8.24 -13.52
N LYS A 513 -16.70 -7.52 -14.45
CA LYS A 513 -16.34 -6.12 -14.73
C LYS A 513 -17.05 -5.19 -13.75
N LYS A 514 -16.26 -4.36 -13.07
CA LYS A 514 -16.72 -3.41 -12.04
C LYS A 514 -17.77 -2.42 -12.58
N ARG A 515 -18.78 -2.15 -11.76
CA ARG A 515 -19.89 -1.20 -11.96
C ARG A 515 -20.11 -0.39 -10.71
N TYR A 516 -20.59 0.84 -10.89
CA TYR A 516 -21.01 1.65 -9.76
C TYR A 516 -22.53 1.63 -9.64
N LYS A 517 -23.02 1.31 -8.44
CA LYS A 517 -24.41 1.54 -8.05
C LYS A 517 -24.56 3.01 -7.68
N VAL A 518 -25.55 3.65 -8.27
CA VAL A 518 -25.86 5.08 -8.12
C VAL A 518 -27.37 5.25 -8.00
N LYS A 519 -27.83 6.41 -7.56
CA LYS A 519 -29.27 6.69 -7.49
C LYS A 519 -29.94 6.43 -8.84
N GLY A 520 -30.89 5.48 -8.87
CA GLY A 520 -31.65 5.11 -10.06
C GLY A 520 -31.05 3.99 -10.92
N GLY A 521 -29.95 3.36 -10.51
CA GLY A 521 -29.44 2.15 -11.17
C GLY A 521 -27.91 1.99 -11.14
N TYR A 522 -27.33 1.58 -12.27
CA TYR A 522 -25.93 1.25 -12.44
C TYR A 522 -25.30 2.01 -13.61
N ILE A 523 -24.03 2.39 -13.44
CA ILE A 523 -23.19 2.98 -14.49
C ILE A 523 -21.87 2.21 -14.60
N THR A 524 -21.18 2.39 -15.73
CA THR A 524 -19.83 1.84 -15.92
C THR A 524 -18.84 2.42 -14.92
N ALA A 525 -17.99 1.58 -14.32
CA ALA A 525 -16.88 2.01 -13.46
C ALA A 525 -15.57 2.26 -14.22
N SER A 526 -15.57 2.06 -15.56
CA SER A 526 -14.40 2.20 -16.41
C SER A 526 -13.82 3.62 -16.35
N SER A 527 -12.51 3.73 -16.11
CA SER A 527 -11.76 4.99 -16.14
C SER A 527 -11.84 5.73 -17.48
N LYS A 528 -12.14 5.03 -18.58
CA LYS A 528 -12.43 5.64 -19.91
C LYS A 528 -13.70 6.52 -19.91
N TYR A 529 -14.61 6.29 -18.98
CA TYR A 529 -15.96 6.85 -18.97
C TYR A 529 -16.21 7.74 -17.75
N VAL A 530 -15.62 7.42 -16.60
CA VAL A 530 -15.79 8.17 -15.35
C VAL A 530 -14.45 8.47 -14.69
N ALA A 531 -14.39 9.55 -13.91
CA ALA A 531 -13.25 9.88 -13.06
C ALA A 531 -13.68 10.32 -11.66
N ASP A 532 -12.83 10.11 -10.63
CA ASP A 532 -13.08 10.61 -9.27
C ASP A 532 -13.27 12.13 -9.30
N SER A 533 -14.40 12.58 -8.75
CA SER A 533 -14.77 13.99 -8.63
C SER A 533 -13.91 14.77 -7.64
N HIS A 534 -13.02 14.14 -6.86
CA HIS A 534 -12.17 14.82 -5.87
C HIS A 534 -10.67 14.65 -6.18
N PHE A 535 -9.89 15.68 -5.87
CA PHE A 535 -8.43 15.61 -5.93
C PHE A 535 -7.86 14.74 -4.81
N ARG A 536 -6.88 13.91 -5.13
CA ARG A 536 -6.20 12.98 -4.19
C ARG A 536 -4.68 13.17 -4.10
N SER A 537 -4.07 13.88 -5.05
CA SER A 537 -2.61 14.11 -5.07
C SER A 537 -2.21 15.23 -4.11
N LYS A 538 -1.20 15.01 -3.26
CA LYS A 538 -0.67 16.03 -2.35
C LYS A 538 0.10 17.17 -3.06
N LYS A 539 0.42 17.03 -4.35
CA LYS A 539 1.26 17.98 -5.12
C LYS A 539 0.49 19.18 -5.73
N ILE A 540 -0.61 19.63 -5.11
CA ILE A 540 -1.44 20.73 -5.63
C ILE A 540 -1.16 22.01 -4.84
N ASN A 541 -0.43 22.94 -5.46
CA ASN A 541 -0.10 24.26 -4.88
C ASN A 541 -0.97 25.40 -5.44
N ARG A 542 -1.68 25.20 -6.57
CA ARG A 542 -2.57 26.19 -7.16
C ARG A 542 -3.69 25.56 -7.98
N VAL A 543 -4.88 26.14 -7.86
CA VAL A 543 -6.08 25.72 -8.60
C VAL A 543 -6.78 26.89 -9.27
N ARG A 544 -7.50 26.63 -10.35
CA ARG A 544 -8.33 27.61 -11.07
C ARG A 544 -9.80 27.20 -11.05
N VAL A 545 -10.70 28.16 -10.80
CA VAL A 545 -12.15 27.94 -10.80
C VAL A 545 -12.64 27.68 -12.22
N ILE A 546 -13.32 26.56 -12.45
CA ILE A 546 -13.91 26.19 -13.75
C ILE A 546 -15.44 26.18 -13.75
N SER A 547 -16.08 26.09 -12.58
CA SER A 547 -17.51 26.29 -12.41
C SER A 547 -17.87 27.77 -12.51
N ASN A 548 -19.17 28.09 -12.56
CA ASN A 548 -19.66 29.47 -12.58
C ASN A 548 -19.19 30.25 -11.33
N LYS A 549 -19.18 29.58 -10.18
CA LYS A 549 -18.78 30.14 -8.88
C LYS A 549 -18.15 29.06 -8.01
N ALA A 550 -17.24 29.46 -7.14
CA ALA A 550 -16.72 28.63 -6.05
C ALA A 550 -16.71 29.41 -4.74
N ASN A 551 -17.18 28.83 -3.64
CA ASN A 551 -17.21 29.50 -2.33
C ASN A 551 -15.99 29.14 -1.48
N SER A 552 -15.53 30.07 -0.66
CA SER A 552 -14.61 29.81 0.47
C SER A 552 -15.30 29.96 1.81
N TYR A 553 -14.74 29.27 2.80
CA TYR A 553 -15.31 29.06 4.13
C TYR A 553 -14.24 29.21 5.20
N LYS A 554 -14.66 29.52 6.44
CA LYS A 554 -13.75 29.54 7.60
C LYS A 554 -13.45 28.14 8.14
N ASP A 555 -14.34 27.18 7.88
CA ASP A 555 -14.31 25.84 8.45
C ASP A 555 -14.09 24.74 7.39
N LEU A 556 -13.60 23.59 7.85
CA LEU A 556 -13.33 22.43 6.98
C LEU A 556 -14.61 21.77 6.43
N LYS A 557 -15.71 21.83 7.19
CA LYS A 557 -17.02 21.28 6.82
C LYS A 557 -17.68 22.04 5.66
N LEU A 558 -17.22 23.27 5.38
CA LEU A 558 -17.79 24.20 4.39
C LEU A 558 -19.24 24.59 4.77
N SER A 559 -19.46 24.89 6.04
CA SER A 559 -20.79 25.19 6.58
C SER A 559 -21.34 26.48 5.98
N LYS A 560 -22.64 26.52 5.66
CA LYS A 560 -23.25 27.69 4.97
C LYS A 560 -23.05 29.00 5.74
N ASN A 561 -23.17 28.96 7.07
CA ASN A 561 -22.94 30.08 7.99
C ASN A 561 -21.46 30.48 8.11
N GLN A 562 -20.53 29.62 7.71
CA GLN A 562 -19.09 29.88 7.70
C GLN A 562 -18.58 30.33 6.32
N LYS A 563 -19.48 30.53 5.35
CA LYS A 563 -19.14 31.03 4.01
C LYS A 563 -18.60 32.46 4.11
N VAL A 564 -17.42 32.69 3.54
CA VAL A 564 -16.74 33.98 3.57
C VAL A 564 -16.95 34.77 2.29
N ARG A 565 -16.61 34.18 1.13
CA ARG A 565 -16.82 34.83 -0.17
C ARG A 565 -16.93 33.81 -1.30
N SER A 566 -17.22 34.31 -2.49
CA SER A 566 -17.22 33.50 -3.70
C SER A 566 -16.20 34.02 -4.72
N TYR A 567 -15.65 33.11 -5.50
CA TYR A 567 -14.74 33.34 -6.62
C TYR A 567 -15.46 33.08 -7.94
N LYS A 568 -15.21 33.93 -8.94
CA LYS A 568 -15.77 33.79 -10.28
C LYS A 568 -14.98 32.74 -11.08
N LYS A 569 -15.57 32.24 -12.16
CA LYS A 569 -14.87 31.39 -13.13
C LYS A 569 -13.56 32.05 -13.57
N GLY A 570 -12.49 31.26 -13.67
CA GLY A 570 -11.16 31.73 -14.07
C GLY A 570 -10.27 32.22 -12.92
N THR A 571 -10.81 32.46 -11.72
CA THR A 571 -10.00 32.88 -10.57
C THR A 571 -8.97 31.80 -10.21
N LYS A 572 -7.70 32.21 -10.03
CA LYS A 572 -6.61 31.36 -9.56
C LYS A 572 -6.45 31.50 -8.04
N LEU A 573 -6.31 30.38 -7.34
CA LEU A 573 -6.24 30.31 -5.89
C LEU A 573 -5.03 29.46 -5.48
N ASN A 574 -4.21 29.99 -4.57
CA ASN A 574 -3.06 29.29 -4.03
C ASN A 574 -3.51 28.35 -2.91
N VAL A 575 -3.14 27.09 -3.04
CA VAL A 575 -3.48 26.01 -2.11
C VAL A 575 -2.27 25.76 -1.22
N LYS A 576 -2.48 25.83 0.10
CA LYS A 576 -1.49 25.48 1.11
C LYS A 576 -1.37 23.97 1.25
N ARG A 577 -2.51 23.27 1.34
CA ARG A 577 -2.56 21.79 1.39
C ARG A 577 -3.94 21.25 1.03
N ILE A 578 -3.97 19.95 0.73
CA ILE A 578 -5.21 19.17 0.68
C ILE A 578 -5.50 18.61 2.08
N VAL A 579 -6.77 18.68 2.49
CA VAL A 579 -7.26 18.10 3.74
C VAL A 579 -8.33 17.07 3.42
N ASN A 580 -8.21 15.87 3.99
CA ASN A 580 -9.24 14.84 3.88
C ASN A 580 -10.42 15.18 4.81
N TYR A 581 -11.64 15.02 4.31
CA TYR A 581 -12.87 15.19 5.10
C TYR A 581 -13.86 14.10 4.71
N GLY A 582 -13.92 13.05 5.52
CA GLY A 582 -14.55 11.79 5.18
C GLY A 582 -14.03 11.23 3.85
N ARG A 583 -14.93 10.82 2.96
CA ARG A 583 -14.59 10.29 1.62
C ARG A 583 -14.27 11.38 0.57
N THR A 584 -14.28 12.66 0.96
CA THR A 584 -14.04 13.82 0.07
C THR A 584 -12.78 14.58 0.47
N THR A 585 -12.37 15.55 -0.35
CA THR A 585 -11.22 16.42 -0.04
C THR A 585 -11.60 17.89 -0.03
N ARG A 586 -10.79 18.68 0.67
CA ARG A 586 -10.85 20.15 0.78
C ARG A 586 -9.48 20.72 0.46
N PHE A 587 -9.44 21.95 -0.02
CA PHE A 587 -8.19 22.71 -0.08
C PHE A 587 -8.19 23.75 1.04
N GLU A 588 -7.14 23.76 1.84
CA GLU A 588 -6.80 24.91 2.67
C GLU A 588 -6.03 25.90 1.78
N LEU A 589 -6.53 27.12 1.66
CA LEU A 589 -5.88 28.20 0.94
C LEU A 589 -4.79 28.84 1.81
N THR A 590 -3.84 29.53 1.19
CA THR A 590 -2.75 30.21 1.92
C THR A 590 -3.22 31.27 2.91
N ASN A 591 -4.46 31.76 2.76
CA ASN A 591 -5.10 32.69 3.69
C ASN A 591 -5.92 32.01 4.81
N GLY A 592 -5.74 30.70 5.02
CA GLY A 592 -6.39 29.92 6.08
C GLY A 592 -7.85 29.53 5.80
N ARG A 593 -8.42 29.91 4.65
CA ARG A 593 -9.80 29.56 4.28
C ARG A 593 -9.87 28.21 3.58
N TYR A 594 -11.03 27.55 3.65
CA TYR A 594 -11.27 26.27 3.00
C TYR A 594 -12.14 26.42 1.76
N ILE A 595 -11.85 25.63 0.72
CA ILE A 595 -12.68 25.44 -0.47
C ILE A 595 -12.87 23.94 -0.75
N SER A 596 -13.86 23.59 -1.57
CA SER A 596 -14.06 22.19 -2.00
C SER A 596 -12.88 21.64 -2.81
N GLY A 597 -12.51 20.38 -2.60
CA GLY A 597 -11.54 19.65 -3.42
C GLY A 597 -12.14 19.05 -4.71
N ASN A 598 -13.33 19.49 -5.13
CA ASN A 598 -14.05 18.90 -6.26
C ASN A 598 -13.48 19.36 -7.63
N LYS A 599 -13.09 18.40 -8.48
CA LYS A 599 -12.53 18.60 -9.83
C LYS A 599 -13.51 19.21 -10.82
N GLN A 600 -14.81 19.18 -10.57
CA GLN A 600 -15.81 19.88 -11.39
C GLN A 600 -15.94 21.36 -11.01
N ILE A 601 -15.41 21.76 -9.86
CA ILE A 601 -15.32 23.15 -9.43
C ILE A 601 -13.95 23.74 -9.79
N PHE A 602 -12.89 22.94 -9.69
CA PHE A 602 -11.51 23.39 -9.86
C PHE A 602 -10.69 22.57 -10.86
N ILE A 603 -9.69 23.18 -11.48
CA ILE A 603 -8.62 22.52 -12.25
C ILE A 603 -7.26 22.83 -11.65
N MET A 604 -6.31 21.90 -11.73
CA MET A 604 -4.92 22.22 -11.38
C MET A 604 -4.39 23.29 -12.33
N ASP A 605 -3.66 24.25 -11.78
CA ASP A 605 -3.07 25.37 -12.52
C ASP A 605 -1.62 25.50 -12.08
N GLN A 606 -0.78 24.49 -12.36
CA GLN A 606 0.64 24.55 -12.04
C GLN A 606 1.33 25.59 -12.95
N LYS A 607 2.29 26.35 -12.39
CA LYS A 607 3.18 27.17 -13.23
C LYS A 607 4.19 26.25 -13.89
#